data_AF-A0A353B382-F1
#
_entry.id   AF-A0A353B382-F1
#
_cell.length_a   1.000
_cell.length_b   1.000
_cell.length_c   1.000
_cell.angle_alpha   90.00
_cell.angle_beta   90.00
_cell.angle_gamma   90.00
#
_symmetry.space_group_name_H-M   'P 1'
#
loop_
_entity.id
_entity.type
_entity.pdbx_description
1 polymer ?
#
loop_
_entity_poly.entity_id
_entity_poly.type
_entity_poly.pdbx_seq_one_letter_code
_entity_poly.pdbx_strand_id
1 'polypeptide(L)' 'MLGTNVGYLDVFDFPPGVPDATASELIASAVRVSGRPFVSMSWLRKLKLASGRPKDLLDLENLGYQDEN' A
#
# COMPACT_ATOMS: atom_id res chain seq x y z
N MET A 1 4.71 -5.97 8.46
CA MET A 1 4.91 -6.04 9.91
C MET A 1 5.31 -4.65 10.40
N LEU A 2 4.34 -3.87 10.87
CA LEU A 2 4.62 -2.58 11.52
C LEU A 2 4.86 -2.86 13.00
N GLY A 3 6.11 -2.71 13.44
CA GLY A 3 6.48 -2.94 14.84
C GLY A 3 5.89 -1.87 15.74
N THR A 4 5.12 -2.29 16.75
CA THR A 4 4.72 -1.42 17.86
C THR A 4 5.14 -2.08 19.17
N ASN A 5 5.49 -1.27 20.16
CA ASN A 5 6.06 -1.73 21.44
C ASN A 5 5.01 -2.36 22.38
N VAL A 6 3.81 -2.68 21.90
CA VAL A 6 2.63 -3.01 22.75
C VAL A 6 1.96 -4.34 22.38
N GLY A 7 2.57 -5.13 21.50
CA GLY A 7 2.05 -6.43 21.06
C GLY A 7 2.05 -6.58 19.55
N TYR A 8 1.85 -7.83 19.11
CA TYR A 8 1.73 -8.17 17.70
C TYR A 8 0.29 -7.89 17.26
N LEU A 9 0.11 -6.92 16.36
CA LEU A 9 -1.15 -6.75 15.65
C LEU A 9 -1.09 -7.66 14.42
N ASP A 10 -1.99 -8.63 14.34
CA ASP A 10 -2.14 -9.44 13.15
C ASP A 10 -2.65 -8.54 12.02
N VAL A 11 -1.85 -8.42 10.97
CA VAL A 11 -2.19 -7.61 9.80
C VAL A 11 -2.59 -8.64 8.74
N PHE A 12 -3.85 -8.56 8.30
CA PHE A 12 -4.48 -9.43 7.30
C PHE A 12 -3.49 -10.15 6.36
N ASP A 13 -3.72 -11.45 6.12
CA ASP A 13 -2.90 -12.30 5.23
C ASP A 13 -2.64 -11.66 3.85
N PHE A 14 -3.57 -10.79 3.42
CA PHE A 14 -3.53 -10.04 2.18
C PHE A 14 -3.74 -8.52 2.41
N PRO A 15 -3.17 -7.66 1.55
CA PRO A 15 -3.45 -6.23 1.55
C PRO A 15 -4.93 -5.95 1.18
N PRO A 16 -5.61 -5.00 1.86
CA PRO A 16 -6.98 -4.64 1.54
C PRO A 16 -7.16 -4.26 0.06
N GLY A 17 -8.12 -4.89 -0.61
CA GLY A 17 -8.41 -4.63 -2.02
C GLY A 17 -7.46 -5.29 -3.02
N VAL A 18 -6.50 -6.10 -2.56
CA VAL A 18 -5.57 -6.86 -3.43
C VAL A 18 -5.50 -8.32 -2.94
N PRO A 19 -6.57 -9.12 -3.12
CA PRO A 19 -6.69 -10.46 -2.53
C PRO A 19 -5.68 -11.48 -3.08
N ASP A 20 -5.20 -11.27 -4.30
CA ASP A 20 -4.23 -12.17 -4.96
C ASP A 20 -2.79 -11.96 -4.48
N ALA A 21 -2.57 -11.00 -3.59
CA ALA A 21 -1.24 -10.66 -3.10
C ALA A 21 -1.12 -10.86 -1.60
N THR A 22 0.07 -11.25 -1.17
CA THR A 22 0.38 -11.55 0.23
C THR A 22 0.92 -10.32 0.95
N ALA A 23 0.72 -10.27 2.27
CA ALA A 23 1.36 -9.25 3.11
C ALA A 23 2.90 -9.27 2.98
N SER A 24 3.49 -10.45 2.75
CA SER A 24 4.94 -10.61 2.53
C SER A 24 5.43 -9.88 1.27
N GLU A 25 4.71 -9.96 0.16
CA GLU A 25 5.04 -9.25 -1.08
C GLU A 25 4.97 -7.73 -0.91
N LEU A 26 3.94 -7.25 -0.20
CA LEU A 26 3.82 -5.82 0.14
C LEU A 26 5.03 -5.37 0.98
N ILE A 27 5.38 -6.11 2.04
CA ILE A 27 6.49 -5.78 2.94
C ILE A 27 7.84 -5.82 2.21
N ALA A 28 8.07 -6.83 1.37
CA ALA A 28 9.31 -6.98 0.62
C ALA A 28 9.56 -5.80 -0.34
N SER A 29 8.49 -5.21 -0.88
CA SER A 29 8.55 -4.05 -1.76
C SER A 29 8.63 -2.69 -1.06
N ALA A 30 8.60 -2.67 0.28
CA ALA A 30 8.53 -1.43 1.04
C ALA A 30 9.79 -0.58 0.85
N VAL A 31 9.59 0.72 0.61
CA VAL A 31 10.65 1.72 0.52
C VAL A 31 10.95 2.26 1.91
N ARG A 32 12.22 2.34 2.30
CA ARG A 32 12.63 2.90 3.60
C ARG A 32 12.97 4.38 3.47
N VAL A 33 12.29 5.22 4.23
CA VAL A 33 12.59 6.66 4.34
C VAL A 33 12.78 6.98 5.82
N SER A 34 13.95 7.51 6.18
CA SER A 34 14.32 7.81 7.58
C SER A 34 14.10 6.62 8.54
N GLY A 35 14.43 5.41 8.08
CA GLY A 35 14.28 4.16 8.84
C GLY A 35 12.85 3.62 8.91
N ARG A 36 11.83 4.36 8.43
CA ARG A 36 10.43 3.93 8.44
C ARG A 36 10.06 3.29 7.10
N PRO A 37 9.33 2.15 7.10
CA PRO A 37 8.85 1.53 5.88
C PRO A 37 7.61 2.26 5.34
N PHE A 38 7.62 2.53 4.04
CA PHE A 38 6.50 3.06 3.26
C PHE A 38 6.19 2.08 2.12
N VAL A 39 4.93 2.01 1.70
CA VAL A 39 4.58 1.23 0.51
C VAL A 39 5.25 1.82 -0.73
N SER A 40 5.63 0.99 -1.69
CA SER A 40 6.15 1.48 -2.97
C SER A 40 5.08 2.28 -3.72
N MET A 41 5.51 3.07 -4.71
CA MET A 41 4.56 3.81 -5.56
C MET A 41 3.61 2.88 -6.32
N SER A 42 4.10 1.73 -6.78
CA SER A 42 3.26 0.72 -7.45
C SER A 42 2.18 0.16 -6.53
N TRP A 43 2.51 -0.09 -5.26
CA TRP A 43 1.55 -0.54 -4.26
C TRP A 43 0.59 0.56 -3.82
N LEU A 44 1.06 1.80 -3.70
CA LEU A 44 0.20 2.94 -3.40
C LEU A 44 -0.90 3.10 -4.45
N ARG A 45 -0.55 2.98 -5.74
CA ARG A 45 -1.49 2.98 -6.87
C ARG A 45 -2.53 1.86 -6.74
N LYS A 46 -2.09 0.61 -6.58
CA LYS A 46 -2.98 -0.55 -6.41
C LYS A 46 -3.96 -0.38 -5.25
N LEU A 47 -3.46 0.03 -4.08
CA LEU A 47 -4.28 0.21 -2.88
C LEU A 47 -5.29 1.36 -3.04
N LYS A 48 -4.87 2.48 -3.63
CA LYS A 48 -5.76 3.62 -3.87
C LYS A 48 -6.83 3.30 -4.90
N LEU A 49 -6.47 2.63 -6.01
CA LEU A 49 -7.44 2.15 -7.01
C LEU A 49 -8.43 1.16 -6.39
N ALA A 50 -7.96 0.17 -5.64
CA ALA A 50 -8.80 -0.85 -5.03
C ALA A 50 -9.77 -0.28 -3.97
N SER A 51 -9.43 0.84 -3.34
CA SER A 51 -10.34 1.52 -2.40
C SER A 51 -11.52 2.20 -3.10
N GLY A 52 -11.39 2.56 -4.38
CA GLY A 52 -12.41 3.23 -5.18
C GLY A 52 -12.87 4.59 -4.64
N ARG A 53 -12.18 5.17 -3.64
CA ARG A 53 -12.60 6.44 -3.04
C ARG A 53 -12.26 7.59 -3.99
N PRO A 54 -13.20 8.52 -4.30
CA PRO A 54 -12.94 9.63 -5.22
C PRO A 54 -11.71 10.46 -4.85
N LYS A 55 -11.46 10.65 -3.54
CA LYS A 55 -10.28 11.35 -3.04
C LYS A 55 -8.98 10.61 -3.34
N ASP A 56 -8.99 9.28 -3.29
CA ASP A 56 -7.80 8.48 -3.58
C ASP A 56 -7.46 8.52 -5.08
N LEU A 57 -8.46 8.58 -5.96
CA LEU A 57 -8.26 8.76 -7.40
C LEU A 57 -7.67 10.14 -7.73
N LEU A 58 -8.22 11.20 -7.14
CA LEU A 58 -7.68 12.57 -7.28
C LEU A 58 -6.23 12.67 -6.75
N ASP A 59 -5.93 12.01 -5.62
CA ASP A 59 -4.56 11.95 -5.10
C ASP A 59 -3.61 11.26 -6.11
N LEU A 60 -4.07 10.22 -6.80
CA LEU A 60 -3.27 9.56 -7.84
C LEU A 60 -3.04 10.44 -9.05
N GLU A 61 -4.08 11.11 -9.55
CA GLU A 61 -3.97 12.07 -10.67
C GLU A 61 -2.97 13.19 -10.34
N ASN A 62 -3.03 13.75 -9.13
CA ASN A 62 -2.09 14.77 -8.67
C ASN A 62 -0.64 14.27 -8.55
N LEU A 63 -0.43 12.96 -8.38
CA LEU A 63 0.88 12.32 -8.40
C LEU A 63 1.35 11.98 -9.82
N GLY A 64 0.62 12.39 -10.85
CA GLY A 64 0.92 12.09 -12.25
C GLY A 64 0.69 10.62 -12.61
N TYR A 65 -0.15 9.91 -11.84
CA TYR A 65 -0.62 8.59 -12.26
C TYR A 65 -1.57 8.77 -13.44
N GLN A 66 -1.26 8.10 -14.55
CA GLN A 66 -2.21 7.87 -15.63
C GLN A 66 -2.46 6.37 -15.64
N ASP A 67 -3.73 5.97 -15.67
CA ASP A 67 -4.06 4.55 -15.79
C ASP A 67 -3.57 4.07 -17.15
N GLU A 68 -2.62 3.14 -17.14
CA GLU A 68 -2.12 2.51 -18.35
C GLU A 68 -3.18 1.48 -18.78
N ASN A 69 -4.09 1.90 -19.67
CA ASN A 69 -5.05 1.01 -20.33
C ASN A 69 -4.37 -0.18 -21.01
#